data_AF-A0A7T8GLK7-F1
#
_entry.id   AF-A0A7T8GLK7-F1
#
_cell.length_a   1.000
_cell.length_b   1.000
_cell.length_c   1.000
_cell.angle_alpha   90.00
_cell.angle_beta   90.00
_cell.angle_gamma   90.00
#
_symmetry.space_group_name_H-M   'P 1'
#
loop_
_entity.id
_entity.type
_entity.pdbx_description
1 polymer ?
#
loop_
_entity_poly.entity_id
_entity_poly.type
_entity_poly.pdbx_seq_one_letter_code
_entity_poly.pdbx_strand_id
1 'polypeptide(L)' 'MQVAINDAARSIVGCKRRDHFHIRDLLERAGLPSLNEVAAKAVALKTWKCFYSNDGGGGAKKPV' A
#
# COMPACT_ATOMS: atom_id res chain seq x y z
N MET A 1 -9.21 0.16 10.72
CA MET A 1 -7.82 -0.34 10.54
C MET A 1 -6.77 0.77 10.66
N GLN A 2 -6.93 1.93 10.01
CA GLN A 2 -5.90 3.00 10.04
C GLN A 2 -5.60 3.57 11.43
N VAL A 3 -6.58 3.56 12.35
CA VAL A 3 -6.36 3.95 13.76
C VAL A 3 -5.30 3.07 14.44
N ALA A 4 -5.31 1.76 14.19
CA ALA A 4 -4.33 0.83 14.77
C ALA A 4 -2.92 1.06 14.20
N ILE A 5 -2.81 1.36 12.91
CA ILE A 5 -1.52 1.73 12.26
C ILE A 5 -0.98 3.03 12.88
N ASN A 6 -1.85 4.02 13.09
CA ASN A 6 -1.46 5.28 13.71
C ASN A 6 -1.03 5.10 15.17
N ASP A 7 -1.71 4.24 15.93
CA ASP A 7 -1.32 3.95 17.31
C ASP A 7 0.01 3.17 17.37
N ALA A 8 0.24 2.23 16.45
CA ALA A 8 1.53 1.57 16.29
C ALA A 8 2.64 2.57 15.94
N ALA A 9 2.40 3.49 14.98
CA ALA A 9 3.33 4.55 14.61
C ALA A 9 3.66 5.46 15.81
N ARG A 10 2.67 5.81 16.62
CA ARG A 10 2.88 6.58 17.87
C ARG A 10 3.73 5.82 18.88
N SER A 11 3.53 4.52 19.01
CA SER A 11 4.34 3.67 19.89
C SER A 11 5.80 3.58 19.42
N ILE A 12 6.04 3.50 18.10
CA ILE A 12 7.38 3.44 17.52
C ILE A 12 8.12 4.78 17.69
N VAL A 13 7.45 5.89 17.41
CA VAL A 13 8.02 7.24 17.49
C VAL A 13 8.09 7.76 18.93
N GLY A 14 7.34 7.14 19.86
CA GLY A 14 7.31 7.54 21.27
C GLY A 14 6.48 8.81 21.54
N CYS A 15 5.43 9.06 20.75
CA CYS A 15 4.58 10.26 20.90
C CYS A 15 3.16 9.94 21.35
N LYS A 16 2.47 10.93 21.93
CA LYS A 16 1.10 10.81 22.45
C LYS A 16 0.10 11.41 21.47
N ARG A 17 -1.17 11.00 21.57
CA ARG A 17 -2.26 11.57 20.75
C ARG A 17 -2.42 13.08 20.90
N ARG A 18 -2.12 13.61 22.10
CA ARG A 18 -2.18 15.04 22.45
C ARG A 18 -1.07 15.89 21.84
N ASP A 19 -0.06 15.27 21.21
CA ASP A 19 1.04 16.01 20.58
C ASP A 19 0.63 16.51 19.18
N HIS A 20 -0.59 16.19 18.73
CA HIS A 20 -1.24 16.70 17.50
C HIS A 20 -0.38 16.63 16.24
N PHE A 21 0.41 15.56 16.08
CA PHE A 21 1.17 15.32 14.85
C PHE A 21 0.25 15.09 13.66
N HIS A 22 0.65 15.65 12.52
CA HIS A 22 0.06 15.32 11.23
C HIS A 22 0.36 13.84 10.93
N ILE A 23 -0.66 13.09 10.52
CA ILE A 23 -0.57 11.62 10.38
C ILE A 23 0.51 11.23 9.36
N ARG A 24 0.69 12.02 8.30
CA ARG A 24 1.72 11.81 7.29
C ARG A 24 3.13 11.85 7.91
N ASP A 25 3.42 12.90 8.68
CA ASP A 25 4.74 13.10 9.29
C ASP A 25 5.02 12.04 10.37
N LEU A 26 3.98 11.63 11.10
CA LEU A 26 4.05 10.54 12.07
C LEU A 26 4.43 9.21 11.40
N LEU A 27 3.78 8.89 10.29
CA LEU A 27 4.02 7.66 9.53
C LEU A 27 5.42 7.67 8.89
N GLU A 28 5.84 8.81 8.33
CA GLU A 28 7.17 9.00 7.76
C GLU A 28 8.27 8.82 8.83
N ARG A 29 8.11 9.41 10.01
CA ARG A 29 9.03 9.21 11.14
C ARG A 29 9.04 7.78 11.68
N ALA A 30 7.91 7.07 11.60
CA ALA A 30 7.83 5.67 11.99
C ALA A 30 8.35 4.71 10.92
N GLY A 31 8.66 5.20 9.71
CA GLY A 31 9.01 4.35 8.56
C GLY A 31 7.86 3.48 8.06
N LEU A 32 6.61 3.86 8.34
CA LEU A 32 5.41 3.08 8.00
C LEU A 32 4.68 3.71 6.81
N PRO A 33 4.27 2.92 5.81
CA PRO A 33 3.41 3.42 4.75
C PRO A 33 1.98 3.65 5.26
N SER A 34 1.26 4.58 4.63
CA SER A 34 -0.15 4.76 4.91
C SER A 34 -0.99 3.60 4.36
N LEU A 35 -2.18 3.38 4.93
CA LEU A 35 -3.10 2.35 4.43
C LEU A 35 -3.47 2.58 2.95
N ASN A 36 -3.64 3.84 2.56
CA ASN A 36 -3.93 4.22 1.18
C ASN A 36 -2.78 3.88 0.24
N GLU A 37 -1.54 4.11 0.68
CA GLU A 37 -0.35 3.78 -0.10
C GLU A 37 -0.22 2.26 -0.28
N VAL A 38 -0.46 1.48 0.78
CA VAL A 38 -0.47 0.01 0.70
C VAL A 38 -1.57 -0.46 -0.25
N ALA A 39 -2.78 0.10 -0.16
CA ALA A 39 -3.88 -0.24 -1.04
C ALA A 39 -3.56 0.07 -2.51
N ALA A 40 -3.01 1.26 -2.80
CA ALA A 40 -2.61 1.66 -4.14
C ALA A 40 -1.52 0.72 -4.71
N LYS A 41 -0.49 0.40 -3.93
CA LYS A 41 0.55 -0.57 -4.33
C LYS A 41 -0.02 -1.95 -4.61
N ALA A 42 -0.94 -2.43 -3.76
CA ALA A 42 -1.57 -3.73 -3.94
C ALA A 42 -2.42 -3.79 -5.22
N VAL A 43 -3.19 -2.72 -5.51
CA VAL A 43 -3.96 -2.62 -6.76
C VAL A 43 -3.02 -2.59 -7.96
N ALA A 44 -2.00 -1.73 -7.96
CA ALA A 44 -1.04 -1.63 -9.05
C ALA A 44 -0.35 -2.99 -9.34
N LEU A 45 0.11 -3.69 -8.31
CA LEU A 45 0.73 -5.02 -8.46
C LEU A 45 -0.25 -6.07 -8.98
N LYS A 46 -1.50 -6.07 -8.49
CA LYS A 46 -2.54 -6.99 -9.00
C LYS A 46 -2.89 -6.71 -10.45
N THR A 47 -3.03 -5.44 -10.82
CA THR A 47 -3.30 -5.01 -12.19
C THR A 47 -2.16 -5.39 -13.12
N TRP A 48 -0.91 -5.11 -12.72
CA TRP A 48 0.28 -5.53 -13.48
C TRP A 48 0.30 -7.04 -13.69
N LYS A 49 0.07 -7.83 -12.64
CA LYS A 49 0.00 -9.28 -12.73
C LYS A 49 -1.15 -9.74 -13.63
N CYS A 50 -2.30 -9.08 -13.61
CA CYS A 50 -3.43 -9.43 -14.45
C CYS A 50 -3.13 -9.21 -15.93
N PHE A 51 -2.49 -8.09 -16.28
CA PHE A 51 -2.07 -7.83 -17.67
C PHE A 51 -1.05 -8.88 -18.11
N TYR A 52 0.03 -9.05 -17.36
CA TYR A 52 1.10 -9.98 -17.75
C TYR A 52 0.69 -11.46 -17.71
N SER A 53 -0.26 -11.83 -16.84
CA SER A 53 -0.76 -13.21 -16.77
C SER A 53 -1.76 -13.54 -17.89
N ASN A 54 -2.38 -12.53 -18.52
CA ASN A 54 -3.28 -12.72 -19.66
C ASN A 54 -2.51 -12.96 -20.97
N ASP A 55 -1.22 -12.63 -20.99
CA ASP A 55 -0.33 -12.84 -22.13
C ASP A 55 0.11 -14.31 -22.30
N GLY A 56 -0.22 -15.18 -21.33
CA GLY A 56 0.09 -16.62 -21.34
C GLY A 56 -1.01 -17.54 -21.87
N GLY A 57 -2.13 -17.01 -22.39
CA GLY A 57 -3.34 -17.80 -22.65
C GLY A 57 -4.14 -17.42 -23.90
N GLY A 58 -3.48 -17.00 -24.98
CA GLY A 58 -4.12 -16.71 -26.26
C GLY A 58 -3.44 -17.46 -27.38
N GLY A 59 -3.85 -18.72 -27.61
CA GLY A 59 -3.37 -19.52 -28.73
C GLY A 59 -3.43 -18.72 -30.03
N ALA A 60 -2.26 -18.54 -30.64
CA ALA A 60 -2.13 -17.99 -31.98
C ALA A 60 -3.01 -18.82 -32.92
N LYS A 61 -4.19 -18.29 -33.27
CA LYS A 61 -4.95 -18.79 -34.41
C LYS A 61 -4.06 -18.52 -35.63
N LYS A 62 -3.53 -19.61 -36.19
CA LYS A 62 -2.79 -19.57 -37.45
C LYS A 62 -3.66 -18.87 -38.51
N PRO A 63 -3.12 -17.90 -39.27
CA PRO A 63 -3.85 -17.34 -40.40
C PRO A 63 -4.03 -18.43 -41.46
N VAL A 64 -5.27 -18.56 -41.94
CA VAL A 64 -5.63 -19.30 -43.16
C VAL A 64 -5.33 -18.47 -44.39
#